data_AF-A0A2M7XPI5-F1
#
_entry.id   AF-A0A2M7XPI5-F1
#
_cell.length_a   1.000
_cell.length_b   1.000
_cell.length_c   1.000
_cell.angle_alpha   90.00
_cell.angle_beta   90.00
_cell.angle_gamma   90.00
#
_symmetry.space_group_name_H-M   'P 1'
#
loop_
_entity.id
_entity.type
_entity.pdbx_description
1 polymer ?
#
loop_
_entity_poly.entity_id
_entity_poly.type
_entity_poly.pdbx_seq_one_letter_code
_entity_poly.pdbx_strand_id
1 'polypeptide(L)'
;TYDPLHPLLQEALNETYGIMVYQEDVTRVAMALANFTADDGDQLRKVISKKHKQAKLRDFKIQFYQGARKNNVADTVTDVIWEMIMSFAGYSFCKPHSASYA
;
A
#
# COMPACT_ATOMS: atom_id res chain seq x y z
N THR A 1 -16.64 -4.00 14.39
CA THR A 1 -16.67 -4.05 12.91
C THR A 1 -15.90 -2.85 12.41
N TYR A 2 -14.89 -3.07 11.58
CA TYR A 2 -14.11 -1.98 10.99
C TYR A 2 -14.84 -1.46 9.74
N ASP A 3 -14.88 -0.13 9.56
CA ASP A 3 -15.44 0.50 8.37
C ASP A 3 -14.30 0.85 7.40
N PRO A 4 -14.22 0.22 6.22
CA PRO A 4 -13.11 0.42 5.32
C PRO A 4 -13.14 1.81 4.69
N LEU A 5 -11.98 2.48 4.64
CA LEU A 5 -11.80 3.77 3.95
C LEU A 5 -12.28 3.75 2.49
N HIS A 6 -12.26 2.57 1.85
CA HIS A 6 -12.85 2.33 0.55
C HIS A 6 -13.26 0.86 0.42
N PRO A 7 -14.36 0.51 -0.28
CA PRO A 7 -14.77 -0.89 -0.47
C PRO A 7 -13.67 -1.78 -1.08
N LEU A 8 -12.86 -1.24 -1.99
CA LEU A 8 -11.72 -1.96 -2.60
C LEU A 8 -10.62 -2.35 -1.60
N LEU A 9 -10.56 -1.69 -0.44
CA LEU A 9 -9.58 -2.00 0.60
C LEU A 9 -10.05 -3.12 1.54
N GLN A 10 -11.32 -3.49 1.49
CA GLN A 10 -11.89 -4.46 2.41
C GLN A 10 -11.12 -5.78 2.33
N GLU A 11 -10.99 -6.38 1.15
CA GLU A 11 -10.25 -7.65 1.02
C GLU A 11 -8.77 -7.52 1.38
N ALA A 12 -8.14 -6.38 1.07
CA ALA A 12 -6.71 -6.18 1.29
C ALA A 12 -6.35 -5.95 2.77
N LEU A 13 -7.23 -5.31 3.56
CA LEU A 13 -6.93 -4.85 4.92
C LEU A 13 -7.91 -5.38 6.00
N ASN A 14 -8.81 -6.31 5.65
CA ASN A 14 -9.76 -6.88 6.62
C ASN A 14 -9.06 -7.58 7.80
N GLU A 15 -8.01 -8.35 7.51
CA GLU A 15 -7.25 -9.10 8.54
C GLU A 15 -6.54 -8.18 9.53
N THR A 16 -6.26 -6.94 9.13
CA THR A 16 -5.50 -5.97 9.90
C THR A 16 -6.35 -4.78 10.36
N TYR A 17 -7.68 -4.91 10.29
CA TYR A 17 -8.64 -3.87 10.69
C TYR A 17 -8.36 -2.50 10.06
N GLY A 18 -7.95 -2.49 8.79
CA GLY A 18 -7.69 -1.25 8.04
C GLY A 18 -6.29 -0.69 8.13
N ILE A 19 -5.43 -1.29 8.95
CA ILE A 19 -4.07 -0.80 9.16
C ILE A 19 -3.14 -1.63 8.30
N MET A 20 -2.27 -0.99 7.52
CA MET A 20 -1.22 -1.72 6.81
C MET A 20 -0.18 -2.20 7.83
N VAL A 21 -0.01 -3.52 8.00
CA VAL A 21 0.92 -4.10 8.99
C VAL A 21 2.05 -4.87 8.32
N TYR A 22 1.84 -5.34 7.09
CA TYR A 22 2.75 -6.24 6.43
C TYR A 22 3.19 -5.76 5.06
N GLN A 23 4.39 -6.20 4.66
CA GLN A 23 4.94 -5.89 3.35
C GLN A 23 4.06 -6.32 2.18
N GLU A 24 3.32 -7.43 2.34
CA GLU A 24 2.38 -7.92 1.32
C GLU A 24 1.15 -7.02 1.17
N ASP A 25 0.77 -6.30 2.24
CA ASP A 25 -0.36 -5.39 2.23
C ASP A 25 -0.07 -4.19 1.30
N VAL A 26 1.19 -3.73 1.22
CA VAL A 26 1.62 -2.67 0.28
C VAL A 26 1.29 -3.08 -1.15
N THR A 27 1.67 -4.30 -1.55
CA THR A 27 1.41 -4.82 -2.90
C THR A 27 -0.08 -4.98 -3.15
N ARG A 28 -0.83 -5.61 -2.22
CA ARG A 28 -2.27 -5.83 -2.37
C ARG A 28 -3.06 -4.53 -2.48
N VAL A 29 -2.73 -3.55 -1.64
CA VAL A 29 -3.38 -2.23 -1.65
C VAL A 29 -3.06 -1.46 -2.93
N ALA A 30 -1.82 -1.51 -3.41
CA ALA A 30 -1.45 -0.88 -4.68
C ALA A 30 -2.21 -1.49 -5.86
N MET A 31 -2.36 -2.82 -5.89
CA MET A 31 -3.17 -3.49 -6.91
C MET A 31 -4.64 -3.08 -6.82
N ALA A 32 -5.23 -3.16 -5.63
CA ALA A 32 -6.67 -2.93 -5.43
C ALA A 32 -7.08 -1.47 -5.67
N LEU A 33 -6.33 -0.50 -5.13
CA LEU A 33 -6.68 0.91 -5.29
C LEU A 33 -6.17 1.49 -6.59
N ALA A 34 -4.93 1.19 -6.99
CA ALA A 34 -4.27 1.88 -8.08
C ALA A 34 -4.16 1.08 -9.39
N ASN A 35 -4.79 -0.10 -9.49
CA ASN A 35 -4.67 -0.98 -10.66
C ASN A 35 -3.21 -1.33 -11.00
N PHE A 36 -2.34 -1.36 -10.00
CA PHE A 36 -0.97 -1.85 -10.20
C PHE A 36 -1.00 -3.34 -10.51
N THR A 37 -0.05 -3.81 -11.31
CA THR A 37 0.21 -5.24 -11.38
C THR A 37 0.89 -5.73 -10.10
N ALA A 38 0.91 -7.05 -9.90
CA ALA A 38 1.68 -7.63 -8.79
C ALA A 38 3.17 -7.25 -8.86
N ASP A 39 3.72 -7.13 -10.07
CA ASP A 39 5.11 -6.68 -10.29
C ASP A 39 5.29 -5.21 -9.90
N ASP A 40 4.39 -4.31 -10.33
CA ASP A 40 4.46 -2.88 -9.98
C ASP A 40 4.38 -2.68 -8.46
N GLY A 41 3.47 -3.39 -7.78
CA GLY A 41 3.33 -3.33 -6.33
C GLY A 41 4.58 -3.85 -5.59
N ASP A 42 5.20 -4.92 -6.09
CA ASP A 42 6.47 -5.42 -5.56
C ASP A 42 7.64 -4.45 -5.79
N GLN A 43 7.69 -3.82 -6.97
CA GLN A 43 8.68 -2.79 -7.28
C GLN A 43 8.52 -1.58 -6.37
N LEU A 44 7.28 -1.12 -6.13
CA LEU A 44 6.97 -0.05 -5.19
C LEU A 44 7.51 -0.40 -3.79
N ARG A 45 7.16 -1.59 -3.27
CA ARG A 45 7.67 -2.11 -1.99
C ARG A 45 9.21 -2.04 -1.93
N LYS A 46 9.90 -2.53 -2.97
CA LYS A 46 11.37 -2.52 -3.05
C LYS A 46 11.95 -1.10 -3.09
N VAL A 47 11.30 -0.17 -3.77
CA VAL A 47 11.76 1.23 -3.88
C VAL A 47 11.61 1.97 -2.55
N ILE A 48 10.53 1.72 -1.81
CA ILE A 48 10.26 2.33 -0.50
C ILE A 48 11.40 2.06 0.49
N SER A 49 12.07 0.91 0.43
CA SER A 49 13.17 0.56 1.34
C SER A 49 14.56 1.09 0.91
N LYS A 50 14.69 1.79 -0.23
CA LYS A 50 15.99 2.28 -0.75
C LYS A 50 16.36 3.68 -0.23
N LYS A 51 17.66 3.94 -0.04
CA LYS A 51 18.16 5.25 0.42
C LYS A 51 17.95 6.38 -0.61
N HIS A 52 18.17 6.13 -1.90
CA HIS A 52 18.04 7.13 -2.99
C HIS A 52 16.79 6.87 -3.85
N LYS A 53 15.61 6.98 -3.23
CA LYS A 53 14.33 6.56 -3.82
C LYS A 53 13.46 7.69 -4.37
N GLN A 54 13.83 8.96 -4.15
CA GLN A 54 12.95 10.11 -4.38
C GLN A 54 12.41 10.21 -5.81
N ALA A 55 13.26 10.03 -6.83
CA ALA A 55 12.82 10.11 -8.22
C ALA A 55 11.80 9.02 -8.58
N LYS A 56 12.14 7.74 -8.31
CA LYS A 56 11.24 6.61 -8.59
C LYS A 56 9.95 6.67 -7.77
N LEU A 57 10.02 7.12 -6.51
CA LEU A 57 8.83 7.30 -5.68
C LEU A 57 7.88 8.36 -6.24
N ARG A 58 8.42 9.43 -6.84
CA ARG A 58 7.57 10.45 -7.49
C ARG A 58 6.78 9.85 -8.64
N ASP A 59 7.42 9.03 -9.46
CA ASP A 59 6.77 8.36 -10.60
C ASP A 59 5.69 7.39 -10.11
N PHE A 60 6.00 6.57 -9.11
CA PHE A 60 5.02 5.67 -8.49
C PHE A 60 3.87 6.43 -7.84
N LYS A 61 4.12 7.58 -7.20
CA LYS A 61 3.05 8.42 -6.63
C LYS A 61 2.10 8.88 -7.72
N ILE A 62 2.63 9.37 -8.85
CA ILE A 62 1.81 9.82 -9.97
C ILE A 62 0.96 8.66 -10.51
N GLN A 63 1.57 7.50 -10.75
CA GLN A 63 0.86 6.30 -11.23
C GLN A 63 -0.21 5.84 -10.24
N PHE A 64 0.11 5.86 -8.93
CA PHE A 64 -0.80 5.45 -7.87
C PHE A 64 -2.07 6.29 -7.86
N TYR A 65 -1.93 7.62 -7.89
CA TYR A 65 -3.08 8.53 -7.89
C TYR A 65 -3.89 8.45 -9.20
N GLN A 66 -3.22 8.28 -10.34
CA GLN A 66 -3.92 8.08 -11.61
C GLN A 66 -4.74 6.78 -11.59
N GLY A 67 -4.17 5.71 -11.04
CA GLY A 67 -4.85 4.43 -10.84
C GLY A 67 -6.05 4.54 -9.90
N ALA A 68 -5.86 5.17 -8.74
CA ALA A 68 -6.90 5.40 -7.75
C ALA A 68 -8.08 6.18 -8.33
N ARG A 69 -7.80 7.25 -9.08
CA ARG A 69 -8.83 8.03 -9.78
C ARG A 69 -9.59 7.21 -10.83
N LYS A 70 -8.92 6.31 -11.56
CA LYS A 70 -9.60 5.38 -12.50
C LYS A 70 -10.55 4.43 -11.77
N ASN A 71 -10.26 4.10 -10.51
CA ASN A 71 -11.13 3.32 -9.63
C ASN A 71 -12.17 4.18 -8.87
N ASN A 72 -12.32 5.46 -9.23
CA ASN A 72 -13.21 6.42 -8.57
C ASN A 72 -12.94 6.59 -7.07
N VAL A 73 -11.70 6.35 -6.64
CA VAL A 73 -11.26 6.58 -5.27
C VAL A 73 -11.01 8.07 -5.09
N ALA A 74 -11.55 8.65 -4.02
CA ALA A 74 -11.30 10.05 -3.69
C ALA A 74 -9.81 10.29 -3.39
N ASP A 75 -9.31 11.46 -3.79
CA ASP A 75 -7.92 11.86 -3.50
C ASP A 75 -7.63 11.84 -1.99
N THR A 76 -8.61 12.19 -1.14
CA THR A 76 -8.48 12.15 0.33
C THR A 76 -8.19 10.75 0.87
N VAL A 77 -8.84 9.71 0.32
CA VAL A 77 -8.58 8.32 0.69
C VAL A 77 -7.23 7.87 0.13
N THR A 78 -6.93 8.28 -1.10
CA THR A 78 -5.66 7.99 -1.77
C THR A 78 -4.47 8.55 -0.98
N ASP A 79 -4.59 9.78 -0.45
CA ASP A 79 -3.59 10.42 0.41
C ASP A 79 -3.32 9.60 1.67
N VAL A 80 -4.38 9.23 2.39
CA VAL A 80 -4.27 8.44 3.63
C VAL A 80 -3.55 7.12 3.39
N ILE A 81 -3.87 6.44 2.28
CA ILE A 81 -3.23 5.17 1.93
C ILE A 81 -1.79 5.36 1.48
N TRP A 82 -1.52 6.40 0.69
CA TRP A 82 -0.17 6.70 0.24
C TRP A 82 0.76 6.99 1.43
N GLU A 83 0.27 7.75 2.43
CA GLU A 83 1.01 8.00 3.67
C GLU A 83 1.27 6.71 4.46
N MET A 84 0.29 5.81 4.57
CA MET A 84 0.50 4.48 5.15
C MET A 84 1.57 3.68 4.40
N ILE A 85 1.59 3.72 3.07
CA ILE A 85 2.63 3.07 2.27
C ILE A 85 4.01 3.70 2.54
N MET A 86 4.08 5.02 2.71
CA MET A 86 5.34 5.72 3.00
C MET A 86 5.88 5.44 4.41
N SER A 87 5.01 5.21 5.40
CA SER A 87 5.44 4.85 6.75
C SER A 87 6.12 3.48 6.83
N PHE A 88 5.87 2.58 5.87
CA PHE A 88 6.58 1.28 5.78
C PHE A 88 8.09 1.42 5.55
N ALA A 89 8.55 2.50 4.92
CA ALA A 89 9.97 2.74 4.72
C ALA A 89 10.79 2.77 6.01
N GLY A 90 10.16 3.08 7.14
CA GLY A 90 10.81 3.22 8.44
C GLY A 90 10.48 2.13 9.46
N TYR A 91 9.44 1.32 9.25
CA TYR A 91 8.88 0.45 10.32
C TYR A 91 8.24 -0.87 9.82
N SER A 92 8.87 -1.57 8.86
CA SER A 92 8.30 -2.80 8.28
C SER A 92 8.53 -4.07 9.13
N PHE A 93 7.47 -4.68 9.68
CA PHE A 93 7.46 -6.06 10.19
C PHE A 93 7.13 -7.06 9.04
N CYS A 94 7.80 -8.22 9.00
CA CYS A 94 7.54 -9.28 8.00
C CYS A 94 6.62 -10.38 8.57
N LYS A 95 5.47 -10.69 7.92
CA LYS A 95 4.52 -11.78 8.29
C LYS A 95 5.18 -13.11 8.69
N PRO A 96 6.10 -13.70 7.90
CA PRO A 96 6.65 -15.02 8.23
C PRO A 96 7.50 -15.04 9.50
N HIS A 97 7.98 -13.87 9.97
CA HIS A 97 8.68 -13.78 11.26
C HIS A 97 7.70 -13.61 12.44
N SER A 98 6.54 -12.99 12.24
CA SER A 98 5.54 -12.81 13.30
C SER A 98 4.70 -14.06 13.57
N ALA A 99 4.52 -14.95 12.57
CA ALA A 99 3.78 -16.19 12.75
C ALA A 99 4.48 -17.22 13.67
N SER A 100 5.79 -17.07 13.90
CA SER A 100 6.53 -17.93 14.83
C SER A 100 6.51 -17.44 16.30
N TYR A 101 5.96 -16.25 16.56
CA TYR A 101 5.87 -15.66 17.90
C TYR A 101 4.43 -15.49 18.42
N ALA A 102 3.43 -16.03 17.71
CA ALA A 102 2.01 -16.01 18.10
C ALA A 102 1.56 -17.36 18.68
#